data_AF-A0A2I0NN23-F1
#
_entry.id   AF-A0A2I0NN23-F1
#
_cell.length_a   1.000
_cell.length_b   1.000
_cell.length_c   1.000
_cell.angle_alpha   90.00
_cell.angle_beta   90.00
_cell.angle_gamma   90.00
#
_symmetry.space_group_name_H-M   'P 1'
#
loop_
_entity.id
_entity.type
_entity.pdbx_description
1 polymer ?
#
loop_
_entity_poly.entity_id
_entity_poly.type
_entity_poly.pdbx_seq_one_letter_code
_entity_poly.pdbx_strand_id
1 'polypeptide(L)' 'MVRHECGFEAPIYCKRCGRPLENNERTGLYCPHCGRRVSMLCPGCGRLW' A
#
# COMPACT_ATOMS: atom_id res chain seq x y z
N MET A 1 9.79 -0.17 1.84
CA MET A 1 8.73 -1.20 2.02
C MET A 1 7.53 -0.49 2.60
N VAL A 2 6.33 -0.90 2.23
CA VAL A 2 5.12 -0.31 2.79
C VAL A 2 4.88 -0.98 4.12
N ARG A 3 4.64 -0.20 5.18
CA ARG A 3 4.30 -0.71 6.52
C ARG A 3 2.82 -0.49 6.83
N HIS A 4 2.19 -1.53 7.37
CA HIS A 4 0.82 -1.52 7.87
C HIS A 4 0.79 -1.16 9.36
N GLU A 5 -0.36 -0.68 9.85
CA GLU A 5 -0.58 -0.38 11.27
C GLU A 5 -0.30 -1.58 12.20
N CYS A 6 -0.53 -2.81 11.73
CA CYS A 6 -0.27 -4.03 12.51
C CYS A 6 1.22 -4.40 12.62
N GLY A 7 2.11 -3.63 11.97
CA GLY A 7 3.56 -3.91 11.92
C GLY A 7 4.00 -4.79 10.76
N PHE A 8 3.08 -5.31 9.94
CA PHE A 8 3.41 -6.04 8.72
C PHE A 8 4.00 -5.09 7.67
N GLU A 9 5.12 -5.47 7.06
CA GLU A 9 5.75 -4.70 6.00
C GLU A 9 5.95 -5.55 4.74
N ALA A 10 5.60 -4.98 3.59
CA ALA A 10 5.77 -5.64 2.31
C ALA A 10 6.13 -4.63 1.22
N PRO A 11 6.97 -5.01 0.25
CA PRO A 11 7.20 -4.19 -0.94
C PRO A 11 5.99 -4.32 -1.87
N ILE A 12 5.15 -3.28 -1.91
CA ILE A 12 3.97 -3.22 -2.77
C ILE A 12 4.26 -2.31 -3.95
N TYR A 13 4.06 -2.81 -5.16
CA TYR A 13 4.32 -2.08 -6.40
C TYR A 13 3.01 -1.77 -7.13
N CYS A 14 2.97 -0.61 -7.77
CA CYS A 14 1.86 -0.22 -8.61
C CYS A 14 1.83 -1.11 -9.87
N LYS A 15 0.71 -1.81 -10.11
CA LYS A 15 0.52 -2.60 -11.34
C LYS A 15 0.53 -1.78 -12.64
N ARG A 16 0.44 -0.44 -12.57
CA ARG A 16 0.40 0.44 -13.75
C ARG A 16 1.78 0.95 -14.17
N CYS A 17 2.61 1.37 -13.21
CA CYS A 17 3.93 1.96 -13.50
C CYS A 17 5.11 1.17 -12.92
N GLY A 18 4.88 0.11 -12.15
CA GLY A 18 5.94 -0.69 -11.52
C GLY A 18 6.67 -0.01 -10.36
N ARG A 19 6.33 1.25 -10.02
CA ARG A 19 6.93 1.97 -8.88
C ARG A 19 6.36 1.49 -7.54
N PRO A 20 7.13 1.60 -6.44
CA PRO A 20 6.62 1.30 -5.10
C PRO A 20 5.44 2.22 -4.74
N LEU A 21 4.44 1.64 -4.07
CA LEU A 21 3.35 2.39 -3.47
C LEU A 21 3.78 2.96 -2.12
N GLU A 22 3.08 3.99 -1.68
CA GLU A 22 3.23 4.61 -0.37
C GLU A 22 1.98 4.37 0.46
N ASN A 23 2.13 4.19 1.77
CA ASN A 23 1.00 4.17 2.70
C ASN A 23 0.74 5.57 3.23
N ASN A 24 -0.49 6.02 3.13
CA ASN A 24 -0.98 7.22 3.79
C ASN A 24 -2.01 6.82 4.84
N GLU A 25 -1.75 7.12 6.10
CA GLU A 25 -2.61 6.74 7.24
C GLU A 25 -4.08 7.20 7.09
N ARG A 26 -4.36 8.22 6.26
CA ARG A 26 -5.74 8.68 6.00
C ARG A 26 -6.39 8.08 4.76
N THR A 27 -5.62 7.60 3.80
CA THR A 27 -6.14 7.20 2.47
C THR A 27 -5.70 5.81 2.02
N GLY A 28 -4.91 5.11 2.83
CA GLY A 28 -4.33 3.80 2.55
C GLY A 28 -3.19 3.88 1.53
N LEU A 29 -3.03 2.80 0.77
CA LEU A 29 -2.02 2.69 -0.27
C LEU A 29 -2.32 3.59 -1.47
N TYR A 30 -1.34 4.39 -1.90
CA TYR A 30 -1.43 5.18 -3.11
C TYR A 30 -0.12 5.18 -3.91
N CYS A 31 -0.22 5.43 -5.20
CA CYS A 31 0.92 5.57 -6.10
C CYS A 31 1.21 7.07 -6.33
N PRO A 32 2.36 7.61 -5.90
CA PRO A 32 2.71 9.02 -6.10
C PRO A 32 2.89 9.39 -7.57
N HIS A 33 3.28 8.44 -8.41
CA HIS A 33 3.49 8.68 -9.84
C HIS A 33 2.21 8.65 -10.68
N CYS A 34 1.28 7.74 -10.37
CA CYS A 34 0.05 7.57 -11.14
C CYS A 34 -1.16 8.29 -10.53
N GLY A 35 -1.07 8.72 -9.26
CA GLY A 35 -2.21 9.18 -8.47
C GLY A 35 -3.22 8.07 -8.13
N ARG A 36 -2.90 6.81 -8.40
CA ARG A 36 -3.83 5.68 -8.19
C ARG A 36 -3.85 5.28 -6.72
N ARG A 37 -5.05 5.23 -6.14
CA ARG A 37 -5.30 4.62 -4.82
C ARG A 37 -5.54 3.13 -4.97
N VAL A 38 -4.98 2.36 -4.06
CA VAL A 38 -5.07 0.91 -4.03
C VAL A 38 -5.61 0.54 -2.66
N SER A 39 -6.70 -0.22 -2.63
CA SER A 39 -7.18 -0.85 -1.40
C SER A 39 -6.87 -2.33 -1.52
N MET A 40 -6.11 -2.85 -0.56
CA MET A 40 -5.81 -4.27 -0.46
C MET A 40 -5.81 -4.70 1.00
N LEU A 41 -6.01 -5.99 1.23
CA LEU A 41 -5.96 -6.56 2.57
C LEU A 41 -4.51 -6.83 2.95
N CYS A 42 -4.15 -6.49 4.18
CA CYS A 42 -2.89 -6.82 4.80
C CYS A 42 -2.79 -8.36 4.96
N PRO A 43 -1.78 -9.02 4.39
CA PRO A 43 -1.60 -10.47 4.53
C PRO A 43 -1.35 -10.92 5.98
N GLY A 44 -0.84 -10.03 6.84
CA GLY A 44 -0.53 -10.36 8.23
C GLY A 44 -1.75 -10.36 9.16
N CYS A 45 -2.69 -9.43 8.98
CA CYS A 45 -3.82 -9.24 9.90
C CYS A 45 -5.20 -9.30 9.25
N GLY A 46 -5.28 -9.36 7.92
CA GLY A 46 -6.54 -9.42 7.17
C GLY A 46 -7.35 -8.12 7.13
N ARG A 47 -6.85 -7.01 7.70
CA ARG A 47 -7.48 -5.68 7.61
C ARG A 47 -7.09 -4.94 6.34
N LEU A 48 -7.86 -3.94 5.96
CA LEU A 48 -7.48 -3.04 4.87
C LEU A 48 -6.17 -2.32 5.18
N TRP A 49 -5.35 -2.14 4.15
CA TRP A 49 -4.10 -1.41 4.22
C TRP A 49 -4.32 0.10 4.27
#